data_AF-A0AAW0P8U1-F1
#
_entry.id   AF-A0AAW0P8U1-F1
#
_cell.length_a   1.000
_cell.length_b   1.000
_cell.length_c   1.000
_cell.angle_alpha   90.00
_cell.angle_beta   90.00
_cell.angle_gamma   90.00
#
_symmetry.space_group_name_H-M   'P 1'
#
loop_
_entity.id
_entity.type
_entity.pdbx_description
1 polymer ?
#
loop_
_entity_poly.entity_id
_entity_poly.type
_entity_poly.pdbx_seq_one_letter_code
_entity_poly.pdbx_strand_id
1 'polypeptide(L)'
;MLHILFTVLPLCWVVSASTSAAEWCYSGCDHTPSHWADIQGAFCGGIRQSPVDIVTSEVKTDALLGNFTFMNFTSREVFDNIVNTGETEKVNLKTDTVEFYGGGLNGTYSVLQFHFHWGDTEHHPGSEHLMNGKRFDMEMHVVSVKKGYTTEQAVTDKEGIAVLGFFIEVVEQPKKLFSTKKKLNHFTNNVSLTDAISINDLIGDVDLTKFYRYKGSLTTPMCNEAVLWTVFEEPIQVNAELLQLFPTKTGVTNVYRPSQGLKGRQVYASPAVQLPPSQHWCYDEHECDYGPGHWGDLTGSFCAGTRQSPIKISSNDAVVDNLLDAFHFKNFDLKSSIEYVTNTGHTVKCVLKEGLVEVSGGGLGHVYSVLQFHYHWADNTSDSQGSEHLIDSKRYPMEMHIVTKRKDLTLDEAVRTNNGLAVLGFLIEASGEMKSSSASSAAETSSQTVLKAGTSAPSNTEIWKLLTNYLSHIKDTGTSVQFTSAVSIDDLLGDVDRGSYFRYNGSLTTPNCNEAVVWTVFKQTIKVEHNLMQLFPNTMGYHNVYRPVQTLQGRTIYTSAADASFHPTLLVLLLTCAFVRCQTNAHGN
;
A
#
# COMPACT_ATOMS: atom_id res chain seq x y z
N MET A 1 -48.91 57.90 54.83
CA MET A 1 -47.69 57.14 54.51
C MET A 1 -47.76 55.85 55.30
N LEU A 2 -47.65 54.63 54.79
CA LEU A 2 -47.53 54.05 53.45
C LEU A 2 -48.00 52.60 53.66
N HIS A 3 -48.69 52.02 52.68
CA HIS A 3 -49.26 50.67 52.74
C HIS A 3 -48.20 49.57 52.85
N ILE A 4 -48.53 48.53 53.62
CA ILE A 4 -47.85 47.24 53.65
C ILE A 4 -48.50 46.35 52.58
N LEU A 5 -47.74 45.87 51.60
CA LEU A 5 -48.11 44.73 50.77
C LEU A 5 -46.89 43.82 50.54
N PHE A 6 -47.12 42.53 50.75
CA PHE A 6 -46.21 41.42 50.56
C PHE A 6 -45.71 41.31 49.11
N THR A 7 -44.42 41.04 48.93
CA THR A 7 -43.91 40.33 47.73
C THR A 7 -42.96 39.22 48.15
N VAL A 8 -43.20 38.06 47.55
CA VAL A 8 -42.53 36.77 47.77
C VAL A 8 -41.21 36.75 46.97
N LEU A 9 -40.10 36.45 47.65
CA LEU A 9 -38.82 36.12 47.02
C LEU A 9 -38.65 34.59 47.04
N PRO A 10 -38.55 33.90 45.90
CA PRO A 10 -38.04 32.54 45.90
C PRO A 10 -36.51 32.57 45.90
N LEU A 11 -35.94 31.85 46.87
CA LEU A 11 -34.55 31.42 46.92
C LEU A 11 -34.16 30.77 45.57
N CYS A 12 -33.33 31.45 44.77
CA CYS A 12 -32.65 30.81 43.67
C CYS A 12 -31.35 30.21 44.22
N TRP A 13 -31.34 28.89 44.37
CA TRP A 13 -30.13 28.13 44.65
C TRP A 13 -29.18 28.30 43.48
N VAL A 14 -28.02 28.92 43.73
CA VAL A 14 -26.90 28.90 42.78
C VAL A 14 -26.34 27.49 42.81
N VAL A 15 -26.86 26.61 41.94
CA VAL A 15 -26.18 25.37 41.59
C VAL A 15 -25.00 25.77 40.72
N SER A 16 -23.81 25.75 41.31
CA SER A 16 -22.54 25.78 40.58
C SER A 16 -22.47 24.48 39.75
N ALA A 17 -23.01 24.51 38.54
CA ALA A 17 -22.81 23.46 37.57
C ALA A 17 -21.34 23.48 37.15
N SER A 18 -20.54 22.65 37.81
CA SER A 18 -19.27 22.17 37.28
C SER A 18 -19.61 21.31 36.07
N THR A 19 -19.57 21.90 34.88
CA THR A 19 -19.67 21.14 33.63
C THR A 19 -18.41 20.28 33.52
N SER A 20 -18.50 19.02 33.94
CA SER A 20 -17.52 18.01 33.52
C SER A 20 -17.58 17.97 31.99
N ALA A 21 -16.48 18.30 31.32
CA ALA A 21 -16.34 17.98 29.90
C ALA A 21 -16.70 16.49 29.75
N ALA A 22 -17.63 16.17 28.85
CA ALA A 22 -18.08 14.80 28.67
C ALA A 22 -16.86 13.91 28.35
N GLU A 23 -16.65 12.88 29.16
CA GLU A 23 -15.50 11.97 29.05
C GLU A 23 -15.57 11.25 27.70
N TRP A 24 -14.47 11.31 26.94
CA TRP A 24 -14.34 10.70 25.61
C TRP A 24 -13.23 9.67 25.62
N CYS A 25 -13.27 8.75 24.67
CA CYS A 25 -12.26 7.71 24.50
C CYS A 25 -12.19 7.28 23.03
N TYR A 26 -11.19 6.47 22.68
CA TYR A 26 -11.12 5.81 21.38
C TYR A 26 -12.00 4.55 21.31
N SER A 27 -12.21 3.87 22.44
CA SER A 27 -13.07 2.68 22.53
C SER A 27 -13.56 2.46 23.96
N GLY A 28 -14.74 1.86 24.12
CA GLY A 28 -15.21 1.37 25.42
C GLY A 28 -15.88 2.39 26.35
N CYS A 29 -16.25 3.56 25.84
CA CYS A 29 -17.02 4.59 26.55
C CYS A 29 -18.19 5.12 25.69
N ASP A 30 -19.02 6.00 26.25
CA ASP A 30 -20.20 6.55 25.57
C ASP A 30 -19.83 7.45 24.38
N HIS A 31 -18.73 8.22 24.48
CA HIS A 31 -18.26 9.09 23.39
C HIS A 31 -17.02 8.49 22.71
N THR A 32 -17.23 7.42 21.94
CA THR A 32 -16.24 6.89 20.97
C THR A 32 -16.13 7.79 19.74
N PRO A 33 -15.14 7.59 18.82
CA PRO A 33 -14.97 8.47 17.66
C PRO A 33 -16.20 8.68 16.77
N SER A 34 -17.11 7.69 16.68
CA SER A 34 -18.37 7.82 15.96
C SER A 34 -19.39 8.75 16.65
N HIS A 35 -19.21 9.02 17.95
CA HIS A 35 -20.08 9.82 18.81
C HIS A 35 -19.43 11.11 19.32
N TRP A 36 -18.21 11.43 18.89
CA TRP A 36 -17.57 12.69 19.30
C TRP A 36 -18.32 13.94 18.82
N ALA A 37 -19.15 13.83 17.77
CA ALA A 37 -20.03 14.91 17.33
C ALA A 37 -21.16 15.21 18.34
N ASP A 38 -21.47 14.26 19.22
CA ASP A 38 -22.52 14.39 20.24
C ASP A 38 -22.00 15.11 21.50
N ILE A 39 -20.68 15.30 21.63
CA ILE A 39 -20.06 16.03 22.75
C ILE A 39 -20.48 17.50 22.68
N GLN A 40 -21.05 18.01 23.77
CA GLN A 40 -21.56 19.38 23.83
C GLN A 40 -20.46 20.40 23.54
N GLY A 41 -20.67 21.20 22.49
CA GLY A 41 -19.74 22.24 22.05
C GLY A 41 -18.61 21.76 21.14
N ALA A 42 -18.56 20.47 20.80
CA ALA A 42 -17.55 19.94 19.91
C ALA A 42 -17.80 20.35 18.47
N PHE A 43 -16.71 20.52 17.72
CA PHE A 43 -16.72 20.78 16.28
C PHE A 43 -16.57 19.49 15.46
N CYS A 44 -16.65 18.34 16.13
CA CYS A 44 -16.54 17.03 15.51
C CYS A 44 -17.70 16.81 14.53
N GLY A 45 -17.42 16.26 13.35
CA GLY A 45 -18.41 16.12 12.26
C GLY A 45 -18.45 17.31 11.27
N GLY A 46 -17.61 18.32 11.47
CA GLY A 46 -17.45 19.46 10.55
C GLY A 46 -17.04 19.10 9.11
N ILE A 47 -16.76 20.12 8.29
CA ILE A 47 -16.46 19.97 6.86
C ILE A 47 -14.97 19.81 6.54
N ARG A 48 -14.07 20.11 7.49
CA ARG A 48 -12.61 20.01 7.36
C ARG A 48 -12.02 19.12 8.45
N GLN A 49 -12.68 18.00 8.74
CA GLN A 49 -12.26 17.07 9.78
C GLN A 49 -11.00 16.28 9.38
N SER A 50 -10.22 15.87 10.37
CA SER A 50 -8.99 15.07 10.23
C SER A 50 -9.05 13.88 11.19
N PRO A 51 -8.32 12.79 10.93
CA PRO A 51 -7.33 12.60 9.85
C PRO A 51 -7.99 12.33 8.50
N VAL A 52 -7.22 12.32 7.41
CA VAL A 52 -7.71 12.00 6.05
C VAL A 52 -6.87 10.87 5.43
N ASP A 53 -7.41 10.24 4.39
CA ASP A 53 -6.59 9.42 3.48
C ASP A 53 -5.96 10.32 2.42
N ILE A 54 -4.63 10.25 2.29
CA ILE A 54 -3.86 10.97 1.28
C ILE A 54 -3.79 10.09 0.04
N VAL A 55 -4.66 10.39 -0.92
CA VAL A 55 -4.69 9.71 -2.22
C VAL A 55 -3.68 10.37 -3.16
N THR A 56 -2.50 9.78 -3.30
CA THR A 56 -1.34 10.40 -3.97
C THR A 56 -1.54 10.60 -5.47
N SER A 57 -2.54 9.97 -6.09
CA SER A 57 -2.94 10.22 -7.47
C SER A 57 -3.82 11.48 -7.63
N GLU A 58 -4.39 12.00 -6.54
CA GLU A 58 -5.30 13.15 -6.55
C GLU A 58 -4.66 14.43 -5.98
N VAL A 59 -3.48 14.33 -5.36
CA VAL A 59 -2.77 15.48 -4.82
C VAL A 59 -2.18 16.34 -5.94
N LYS A 60 -2.01 17.63 -5.68
CA LYS A 60 -1.39 18.58 -6.62
C LYS A 60 -0.10 19.12 -6.06
N THR A 61 0.93 19.23 -6.89
CA THR A 61 2.15 19.93 -6.48
C THR A 61 1.86 21.40 -6.26
N ASP A 62 2.27 21.93 -5.12
CA ASP A 62 2.29 23.38 -4.85
C ASP A 62 3.75 23.85 -4.75
N ALA A 63 4.15 24.69 -5.71
CA ALA A 63 5.49 25.23 -5.83
C ALA A 63 5.92 26.09 -4.63
N LEU A 64 4.97 26.56 -3.81
CA LEU A 64 5.25 27.38 -2.63
C LEU A 64 5.60 26.56 -1.39
N LEU A 65 5.39 25.24 -1.42
CA LEU A 65 5.73 24.33 -0.32
C LEU A 65 7.22 23.96 -0.33
N GLY A 66 8.07 24.97 -0.13
CA GLY A 66 9.52 24.81 -0.03
C GLY A 66 9.99 24.17 1.27
N ASN A 67 11.29 24.25 1.57
CA ASN A 67 11.85 23.59 2.75
C ASN A 67 11.44 24.27 4.07
N PHE A 68 11.41 23.47 5.13
CA PHE A 68 11.29 23.97 6.50
C PHE A 68 12.63 24.45 7.06
N THR A 69 12.56 25.34 8.04
CA THR A 69 13.66 25.63 8.97
C THR A 69 13.21 25.25 10.38
N PHE A 70 13.94 24.33 11.00
CA PHE A 70 13.69 23.84 12.35
C PHE A 70 14.68 24.44 13.33
N MET A 71 14.18 25.01 14.41
CA MET A 71 14.97 25.64 15.46
C MET A 71 14.91 24.78 16.72
N ASN A 72 16.08 24.40 17.24
CA ASN A 72 16.24 23.60 18.46
C ASN A 72 15.64 22.19 18.46
N PHE A 73 15.28 21.64 17.30
CA PHE A 73 14.85 20.23 17.19
C PHE A 73 15.94 19.22 17.62
N THR A 74 17.21 19.62 17.59
CA THR A 74 18.36 18.83 18.06
C THR A 74 18.65 19.01 19.55
N SER A 75 17.97 19.94 20.22
CA SER A 75 18.19 20.19 21.65
C SER A 75 17.62 19.05 22.49
N ARG A 76 18.33 18.68 23.55
CA ARG A 76 17.93 17.65 24.51
C ARG A 76 17.32 18.22 25.80
N GLU A 77 17.36 19.54 25.96
CA GLU A 77 16.96 20.23 27.19
C GLU A 77 15.56 20.87 27.08
N VAL A 78 14.81 20.54 26.03
CA VAL A 78 13.54 21.20 25.66
C VAL A 78 12.30 20.50 26.20
N PHE A 79 12.41 19.25 26.64
CA PHE A 79 11.28 18.53 27.20
C PHE A 79 10.97 18.97 28.62
N ASP A 80 9.69 19.06 28.94
CA ASP A 80 9.18 19.48 30.25
C ASP A 80 8.71 18.26 31.05
N ASN A 81 7.70 17.54 30.56
CA ASN A 81 7.17 16.34 31.21
C ASN A 81 6.48 15.40 30.21
N ILE A 82 6.35 14.12 30.60
CA ILE A 82 5.47 13.15 29.94
C ILE A 82 4.18 13.06 30.75
N VAL A 83 3.06 13.04 30.05
CA VAL A 83 1.73 12.82 30.60
C VAL A 83 1.11 11.64 29.86
N ASN A 84 0.85 10.55 30.59
CA ASN A 84 -0.11 9.55 30.13
C ASN A 84 -1.51 10.12 30.42
N THR A 85 -2.27 10.42 29.38
CA THR A 85 -3.60 11.04 29.55
C THR A 85 -4.70 10.02 29.81
N GLY A 86 -4.41 8.72 29.63
CA GLY A 86 -5.42 7.66 29.51
C GLY A 86 -5.77 7.35 28.06
N GLU A 87 -5.56 8.32 27.15
CA GLU A 87 -5.83 8.18 25.72
C GLU A 87 -4.57 8.18 24.86
N THR A 88 -3.46 8.80 25.29
CA THR A 88 -2.15 8.74 24.59
C THR A 88 -0.99 9.05 25.54
N GLU A 89 0.25 8.80 25.11
CA GLU A 89 1.47 9.32 25.74
C GLU A 89 1.82 10.68 25.11
N LYS A 90 1.61 11.75 25.87
CA LYS A 90 1.90 13.12 25.45
C LYS A 90 3.19 13.62 26.10
N VAL A 91 4.10 14.16 25.30
CA VAL A 91 5.34 14.79 25.79
C VAL A 91 5.22 16.29 25.60
N ASN A 92 5.20 17.03 26.70
CA ASN A 92 5.15 18.49 26.69
C ASN A 92 6.56 19.08 26.56
N LEU A 93 6.66 20.17 25.81
CA LEU A 93 7.88 20.94 25.66
C LEU A 93 7.82 22.22 26.47
N LYS A 94 8.99 22.72 26.87
CA LYS A 94 9.13 24.05 27.46
C LYS A 94 8.68 25.09 26.44
N THR A 95 7.82 26.00 26.88
CA THR A 95 7.22 27.05 26.05
C THR A 95 8.27 27.85 25.28
N ASP A 96 8.02 28.11 24.00
CA ASP A 96 8.85 28.94 23.10
C ASP A 96 10.33 28.51 23.00
N THR A 97 10.64 27.22 23.24
CA THR A 97 12.01 26.70 23.13
C THR A 97 12.30 26.04 21.79
N VAL A 98 11.28 25.49 21.12
CA VAL A 98 11.41 24.77 19.85
C VAL A 98 10.41 25.39 18.86
N GLU A 99 10.92 25.79 17.70
CA GLU A 99 10.14 26.52 16.71
C GLU A 99 10.43 26.01 15.30
N PHE A 100 9.49 26.25 14.38
CA PHE A 100 9.76 26.09 12.95
C PHE A 100 8.98 27.08 12.10
N TYR A 101 9.48 27.30 10.89
CA TYR A 101 8.85 28.09 9.84
C TYR A 101 9.27 27.56 8.47
N GLY A 102 8.79 28.16 7.39
CA GLY A 102 8.99 27.63 6.03
C GLY A 102 7.92 26.59 5.68
N GLY A 103 8.18 25.73 4.70
CA GLY A 103 7.16 24.75 4.27
C GLY A 103 5.87 25.37 3.75
N GLY A 104 5.91 26.62 3.25
CA GLY A 104 4.72 27.40 2.89
C GLY A 104 3.83 27.82 4.06
N LEU A 105 4.31 27.76 5.31
CA LEU A 105 3.59 28.27 6.48
C LEU A 105 3.63 29.80 6.53
N ASN A 106 2.52 30.40 6.98
CA ASN A 106 2.41 31.84 7.18
C ASN A 106 2.81 32.24 8.61
N GLY A 107 4.11 32.20 8.89
CA GLY A 107 4.70 32.61 10.15
C GLY A 107 5.54 31.52 10.82
N THR A 108 5.98 31.81 12.05
CA THR A 108 6.69 30.87 12.91
C THR A 108 5.71 30.19 13.85
N TYR A 109 5.94 28.91 14.15
CA TYR A 109 5.14 28.12 15.07
C TYR A 109 6.02 27.58 16.19
N SER A 110 5.54 27.73 17.43
CA SER A 110 6.17 27.22 18.65
C SER A 110 5.59 25.84 18.98
N VAL A 111 6.45 24.82 19.10
CA VAL A 111 6.04 23.46 19.46
C VAL A 111 5.57 23.41 20.91
N LEU A 112 4.37 22.88 21.14
CA LEU A 112 3.81 22.69 22.47
C LEU A 112 4.07 21.27 23.00
N GLN A 113 3.83 20.28 22.14
CA GLN A 113 3.88 18.87 22.53
C GLN A 113 4.05 17.98 21.30
N PHE A 114 4.46 16.74 21.54
CA PHE A 114 4.21 15.66 20.61
C PHE A 114 3.58 14.44 21.30
N HIS A 115 2.89 13.62 20.52
CA HIS A 115 2.23 12.40 20.98
C HIS A 115 2.17 11.36 19.87
N PHE A 116 1.74 10.15 20.23
CA PHE A 116 1.69 9.00 19.32
C PHE A 116 0.28 8.42 19.21
N HIS A 117 0.02 7.81 18.07
CA HIS A 117 -1.15 6.99 17.77
C HIS A 117 -0.69 5.59 17.38
N TRP A 118 -1.36 4.55 17.90
CA TRP A 118 -0.99 3.16 17.68
C TRP A 118 -2.20 2.23 17.70
N GLY A 119 -2.06 1.08 17.06
CA GLY A 119 -3.07 0.01 17.06
C GLY A 119 -2.75 -1.09 18.06
N ASP A 120 -3.35 -2.27 17.90
CA ASP A 120 -3.15 -3.41 18.82
C ASP A 120 -1.97 -4.32 18.47
N THR A 121 -1.14 -3.91 17.50
CA THR A 121 0.20 -4.46 17.21
C THR A 121 0.27 -5.88 16.63
N GLU A 122 -0.81 -6.65 16.64
CA GLU A 122 -0.86 -7.97 15.98
C GLU A 122 -1.67 -7.95 14.66
N HIS A 123 -2.76 -7.17 14.59
CA HIS A 123 -3.70 -7.25 13.46
C HIS A 123 -4.18 -5.88 12.96
N HIS A 124 -4.01 -4.81 13.73
CA HIS A 124 -4.52 -3.49 13.38
C HIS A 124 -3.39 -2.45 13.46
N PRO A 125 -2.87 -1.96 12.32
CA PRO A 125 -2.03 -0.75 12.29
C PRO A 125 -2.83 0.45 12.82
N GLY A 126 -2.15 1.49 13.32
CA GLY A 126 -2.82 2.58 14.05
C GLY A 126 -2.34 3.99 13.77
N SER A 127 -1.72 4.28 12.63
CA SER A 127 -1.60 5.65 12.15
C SER A 127 -2.99 6.26 12.00
N GLU A 128 -3.17 7.55 12.28
CA GLU A 128 -4.46 8.22 12.11
C GLU A 128 -4.74 8.52 10.64
N HIS A 129 -3.76 9.08 9.94
CA HIS A 129 -3.77 9.26 8.50
C HIS A 129 -3.59 7.94 7.77
N LEU A 130 -4.05 7.92 6.53
CA LEU A 130 -3.77 6.85 5.57
C LEU A 130 -3.04 7.45 4.37
N MET A 131 -2.34 6.59 3.63
CA MET A 131 -1.80 6.93 2.32
C MET A 131 -2.25 5.88 1.32
N ASN A 132 -3.03 6.28 0.32
CA ASN A 132 -3.63 5.38 -0.67
C ASN A 132 -4.38 4.19 -0.02
N GLY A 133 -5.07 4.45 1.10
CA GLY A 133 -5.77 3.43 1.87
C GLY A 133 -4.88 2.57 2.79
N LYS A 134 -3.54 2.69 2.73
CA LYS A 134 -2.63 2.03 3.69
C LYS A 134 -2.65 2.79 5.01
N ARG A 135 -2.86 2.06 6.11
CA ARG A 135 -2.65 2.54 7.48
C ARG A 135 -1.29 2.02 7.95
N PHE A 136 -0.44 2.90 8.45
CA PHE A 136 0.88 2.57 8.99
C PHE A 136 0.78 2.13 10.46
N ASP A 137 1.80 1.46 10.97
CA ASP A 137 1.77 0.86 12.31
C ASP A 137 1.49 1.87 13.42
N MET A 138 2.11 3.06 13.34
CA MET A 138 1.88 4.18 14.24
C MET A 138 1.96 5.52 13.51
N GLU A 139 1.59 6.59 14.20
CA GLU A 139 1.84 7.97 13.76
C GLU A 139 2.25 8.85 14.92
N MET A 140 3.22 9.74 14.70
CA MET A 140 3.61 10.79 15.65
C MET A 140 3.09 12.15 15.18
N HIS A 141 2.49 12.91 16.09
CA HIS A 141 2.04 14.28 15.85
C HIS A 141 2.86 15.26 16.68
N VAL A 142 3.51 16.23 16.03
CA VAL A 142 4.16 17.38 16.69
C VAL A 142 3.25 18.60 16.57
N VAL A 143 2.61 18.97 17.68
CA VAL A 143 1.58 20.01 17.73
C VAL A 143 2.18 21.35 18.13
N SER A 144 1.90 22.37 17.32
CA SER A 144 2.50 23.69 17.45
C SER A 144 1.48 24.81 17.27
N VAL A 145 1.64 25.90 18.00
CA VAL A 145 0.80 27.10 17.86
C VAL A 145 1.57 28.20 17.16
N LYS A 146 0.86 29.05 16.42
CA LYS A 146 1.46 30.23 15.80
C LYS A 146 2.11 31.11 16.85
N LYS A 147 3.35 31.53 16.62
CA LYS A 147 4.15 32.28 17.59
C LYS A 147 3.41 33.54 18.04
N GLY A 148 3.30 33.73 19.35
CA GLY A 148 2.58 34.83 19.97
C GLY A 148 1.08 34.59 20.18
N TYR A 149 0.52 33.46 19.75
CA TYR A 149 -0.85 33.09 20.05
C TYR A 149 -0.93 32.30 21.36
N THR A 150 -2.00 32.49 22.12
CA THR A 150 -2.43 31.51 23.13
C THR A 150 -3.13 30.33 22.47
N THR A 151 -3.30 29.23 23.21
CA THR A 151 -4.08 28.07 22.77
C THR A 151 -5.50 28.44 22.38
N GLU A 152 -6.14 29.34 23.13
CA GLU A 152 -7.52 29.78 22.90
C GLU A 152 -7.63 30.61 21.62
N GLN A 153 -6.63 31.45 21.35
CA GLN A 153 -6.56 32.19 20.08
C GLN A 153 -6.32 31.24 18.91
N ALA A 154 -5.39 30.30 19.05
CA ALA A 154 -5.01 29.35 18.01
C ALA A 154 -6.18 28.48 17.55
N VAL A 155 -7.03 27.99 18.46
CA VAL A 155 -8.18 27.13 18.07
C VAL A 155 -9.31 27.88 17.36
N THR A 156 -9.26 29.22 17.32
CA THR A 156 -10.23 30.07 16.59
C THR A 156 -9.72 30.55 15.23
N ASP A 157 -8.42 30.48 15.00
CA ASP A 157 -7.78 30.82 13.71
C ASP A 157 -7.64 29.55 12.85
N LYS A 158 -8.05 29.63 11.58
CA LYS A 158 -8.00 28.50 10.63
C LYS A 158 -6.57 28.00 10.35
N GLU A 159 -5.56 28.81 10.67
CA GLU A 159 -4.12 28.47 10.56
C GLU A 159 -3.40 28.72 11.89
N GLY A 160 -4.12 28.79 13.01
CA GLY A 160 -3.54 29.06 14.33
C GLY A 160 -2.67 27.91 14.85
N ILE A 161 -2.90 26.69 14.36
CA ILE A 161 -2.16 25.49 14.74
C ILE A 161 -1.48 24.90 13.50
N ALA A 162 -0.21 24.54 13.63
CA ALA A 162 0.48 23.70 12.65
C ALA A 162 0.83 22.36 13.30
N VAL A 163 0.50 21.26 12.62
CA VAL A 163 0.85 19.91 13.08
C VAL A 163 1.72 19.23 12.03
N LEU A 164 2.84 18.69 12.50
CA LEU A 164 3.70 17.81 11.72
C LEU A 164 3.33 16.36 12.04
N GLY A 165 2.86 15.61 11.05
CA GLY A 165 2.53 14.19 11.14
C GLY A 165 3.63 13.33 10.52
N PHE A 166 4.06 12.31 11.24
CA PHE A 166 5.05 11.35 10.79
C PHE A 166 4.48 9.93 10.92
N PHE A 167 4.33 9.24 9.79
CA PHE A 167 4.08 7.81 9.81
C PHE A 167 5.25 7.07 10.46
N ILE A 168 4.95 5.96 11.12
CA ILE A 168 5.94 5.07 11.69
C ILE A 168 5.64 3.66 11.17
N GLU A 169 6.66 3.00 10.64
CA GLU A 169 6.57 1.68 10.03
C GLU A 169 7.55 0.71 10.68
N VAL A 170 7.06 -0.48 10.99
CA VAL A 170 7.85 -1.58 11.50
C VAL A 170 8.57 -2.27 10.36
N VAL A 171 9.89 -2.34 10.44
CA VAL A 171 10.74 -3.05 9.48
C VAL A 171 11.70 -3.99 10.21
N GLU A 172 12.13 -5.06 9.54
CA GLU A 172 13.10 -6.03 10.12
C GLU A 172 14.46 -5.38 10.38
N GLN A 173 14.93 -4.50 9.47
CA GLN A 173 16.23 -3.84 9.55
C GLN A 173 16.10 -2.35 9.19
N PRO A 174 15.88 -1.46 10.17
CA PRO A 174 15.78 -0.03 9.90
C PRO A 174 17.12 0.55 9.40
N LYS A 175 17.07 1.43 8.38
CA LYS A 175 18.25 2.00 7.70
C LYS A 175 19.27 2.65 8.65
N LYS A 176 18.80 3.27 9.74
CA LYS A 176 19.60 3.57 10.93
C LYS A 176 18.91 2.99 12.15
N LEU A 177 19.69 2.33 12.99
CA LEU A 177 19.25 1.88 14.29
C LEU A 177 18.90 3.12 15.12
N PHE A 178 17.61 3.46 15.15
CA PHE A 178 17.04 4.06 16.34
C PHE A 178 17.43 3.12 17.49
N SER A 179 18.37 3.54 18.34
CA SER A 179 18.75 2.76 19.53
C SER A 179 17.66 2.94 20.60
N THR A 180 16.42 2.64 20.21
CA THR A 180 15.17 2.96 20.90
C THR A 180 14.99 2.14 22.15
N LYS A 181 15.58 0.94 22.26
CA LYS A 181 15.42 0.13 23.48
C LYS A 181 15.81 0.87 24.77
N LYS A 182 16.86 1.71 24.74
CA LYS A 182 17.23 2.52 25.91
C LYS A 182 16.48 3.85 25.98
N LYS A 183 16.20 4.49 24.83
CA LYS A 183 15.60 5.83 24.78
C LYS A 183 14.08 5.83 24.93
N LEU A 184 13.37 4.83 24.42
CA LEU A 184 11.90 4.74 24.52
C LEU A 184 11.41 4.10 25.83
N ASN A 185 12.22 3.22 26.43
CA ASN A 185 12.01 2.76 27.81
C ASN A 185 11.89 3.94 28.80
N HIS A 186 12.47 5.09 28.45
CA HIS A 186 12.39 6.32 29.23
C HIS A 186 11.00 6.96 29.22
N PHE A 187 10.30 6.90 28.09
CA PHE A 187 8.96 7.49 27.91
C PHE A 187 7.88 6.72 28.67
N THR A 188 7.99 5.40 28.67
CA THR A 188 7.00 4.50 29.30
C THR A 188 7.17 4.30 30.81
N ASN A 189 8.25 4.79 31.44
CA ASN A 189 8.58 4.52 32.85
C ASN A 189 8.64 5.79 33.74
N ASN A 190 8.05 6.92 33.32
CA ASN A 190 8.04 8.17 34.12
C ASN A 190 9.45 8.67 34.54
N VAL A 191 10.48 8.39 33.74
CA VAL A 191 11.86 8.81 34.05
C VAL A 191 12.10 10.23 33.51
N SER A 192 12.79 11.07 34.29
CA SER A 192 13.12 12.46 33.94
C SER A 192 13.78 12.56 32.57
N LEU A 193 13.07 13.12 31.58
CA LEU A 193 13.40 13.25 30.15
C LEU A 193 14.73 13.96 29.82
N THR A 194 15.48 14.43 30.81
CA THR A 194 16.40 15.55 30.66
C THR A 194 17.72 15.24 29.95
N ASP A 195 18.10 13.97 29.72
CA ASP A 195 19.49 13.67 29.31
C ASP A 195 19.72 12.85 28.02
N ALA A 196 18.72 12.42 27.24
CA ALA A 196 19.00 11.37 26.22
C ALA A 196 18.43 11.48 24.80
N ILE A 197 17.47 12.35 24.50
CA ILE A 197 16.81 12.35 23.18
C ILE A 197 16.43 13.77 22.72
N SER A 198 16.39 13.99 21.41
CA SER A 198 15.94 15.21 20.76
C SER A 198 14.78 14.89 19.80
N ILE A 199 14.04 15.89 19.28
CA ILE A 199 13.02 15.62 18.25
C ILE A 199 13.68 15.08 16.98
N ASN A 200 14.85 15.57 16.60
CA ASN A 200 15.60 15.02 15.47
C ASN A 200 16.01 13.56 15.70
N ASP A 201 16.34 13.19 16.95
CA ASP A 201 16.59 11.79 17.27
C ASP A 201 15.34 10.94 17.03
N LEU A 202 14.12 11.48 17.24
CA LEU A 202 12.81 10.84 16.98
C LEU A 202 12.47 10.73 15.49
N ILE A 203 12.76 11.76 14.72
CA ILE A 203 12.44 11.80 13.29
C ILE A 203 13.45 10.98 12.46
N GLY A 204 14.71 10.91 12.90
CA GLY A 204 15.74 10.13 12.22
C GLY A 204 16.12 10.74 10.86
N ASP A 205 16.11 9.91 9.82
CA ASP A 205 16.59 10.26 8.47
C ASP A 205 15.43 10.56 7.48
N VAL A 206 14.20 10.74 7.95
CA VAL A 206 13.04 11.08 7.10
C VAL A 206 13.37 12.28 6.21
N ASP A 207 13.09 12.17 4.91
CA ASP A 207 13.20 13.29 3.98
C ASP A 207 12.13 14.36 4.24
N LEU A 208 12.49 15.36 5.04
CA LEU A 208 11.61 16.48 5.40
C LEU A 208 11.32 17.44 4.25
N THR A 209 11.84 17.19 3.05
CA THR A 209 11.46 17.94 1.85
C THR A 209 10.21 17.37 1.19
N LYS A 210 9.83 16.13 1.50
CA LYS A 210 8.70 15.40 0.90
C LYS A 210 7.53 15.31 1.86
N PHE A 211 6.51 16.13 1.64
CA PHE A 211 5.34 16.18 2.50
C PHE A 211 4.07 16.60 1.76
N TYR A 212 2.95 16.27 2.39
CA TYR A 212 1.62 16.69 1.98
C TYR A 212 1.07 17.76 2.93
N ARG A 213 0.32 18.72 2.38
CA ARG A 213 -0.23 19.88 3.07
C ARG A 213 -1.74 19.95 2.85
N TYR A 214 -2.49 20.11 3.93
CA TYR A 214 -3.92 20.41 3.85
C TYR A 214 -4.45 21.13 5.11
N LYS A 215 -5.61 21.77 4.97
CA LYS A 215 -6.33 22.41 6.09
C LYS A 215 -7.29 21.42 6.74
N GLY A 216 -7.20 21.24 8.04
CA GLY A 216 -7.90 20.21 8.78
C GLY A 216 -8.32 20.61 10.18
N SER A 217 -8.59 19.59 10.99
CA SER A 217 -8.97 19.73 12.39
C SER A 217 -7.95 19.07 13.30
N LEU A 218 -8.07 19.30 14.60
CA LEU A 218 -7.53 18.38 15.59
C LEU A 218 -8.17 16.99 15.40
N THR A 219 -7.40 15.94 15.67
CA THR A 219 -7.86 14.54 15.58
C THR A 219 -8.42 14.00 16.89
N THR A 220 -8.47 14.82 17.93
CA THR A 220 -9.17 14.56 19.20
C THR A 220 -10.25 15.62 19.45
N PRO A 221 -11.24 15.36 20.32
CA PRO A 221 -12.16 16.39 20.79
C PRO A 221 -11.39 17.61 21.33
N MET A 222 -11.77 18.84 20.99
CA MET A 222 -13.05 19.26 20.40
C MET A 222 -13.09 19.32 18.85
N CYS A 223 -12.12 18.72 18.15
CA CYS A 223 -12.05 18.67 16.68
C CYS A 223 -12.08 20.04 15.96
N ASN A 224 -11.51 21.08 16.59
CA ASN A 224 -11.45 22.42 16.01
C ASN A 224 -10.77 22.40 14.63
N GLU A 225 -11.40 22.99 13.61
CA GLU A 225 -10.88 23.10 12.24
C GLU A 225 -9.88 24.26 12.07
N ALA A 226 -8.87 24.24 12.92
CA ALA A 226 -7.85 25.27 13.11
C ALA A 226 -6.43 24.82 12.70
N VAL A 227 -6.31 23.64 12.10
CA VAL A 227 -5.03 22.97 11.90
C VAL A 227 -4.58 23.05 10.45
N LEU A 228 -3.33 23.46 10.26
CA LEU A 228 -2.58 23.30 9.03
C LEU A 228 -1.70 22.05 9.16
N TRP A 229 -2.10 20.97 8.50
CA TRP A 229 -1.42 19.68 8.54
C TRP A 229 -0.25 19.65 7.57
N THR A 230 0.88 19.10 8.02
CA THR A 230 2.02 18.70 7.21
C THR A 230 2.29 17.23 7.51
N VAL A 231 1.99 16.33 6.59
CA VAL A 231 2.20 14.88 6.76
C VAL A 231 3.38 14.47 5.87
N PHE A 232 4.47 14.00 6.48
CA PHE A 232 5.67 13.60 5.74
C PHE A 232 5.45 12.27 5.01
N GLU A 233 5.96 12.18 3.78
CA GLU A 233 5.74 11.02 2.90
C GLU A 233 6.48 9.77 3.38
N GLU A 234 7.74 9.94 3.80
CA GLU A 234 8.58 8.83 4.24
C GLU A 234 8.30 8.49 5.72
N PRO A 235 8.03 7.21 6.05
CA PRO A 235 7.81 6.80 7.43
C PRO A 235 9.10 6.73 8.23
N ILE A 236 8.99 6.97 9.53
CA ILE A 236 10.03 6.65 10.51
C ILE A 236 10.07 5.12 10.65
N GLN A 237 11.21 4.52 10.31
CA GLN A 237 11.40 3.08 10.41
C GLN A 237 11.83 2.65 11.82
N VAL A 238 11.10 1.71 12.41
CA VAL A 238 11.38 1.16 13.75
C VAL A 238 11.38 -0.37 13.73
N ASN A 239 11.88 -1.00 14.79
CA ASN A 239 11.80 -2.46 14.94
C ASN A 239 10.48 -2.88 15.61
N ALA A 240 10.04 -4.12 15.37
CA ALA A 240 8.78 -4.65 15.88
C ALA A 240 8.68 -4.63 17.41
N GLU A 241 9.80 -4.85 18.10
CA GLU A 241 9.87 -4.84 19.57
C GLU A 241 9.47 -3.48 20.17
N LEU A 242 9.65 -2.38 19.43
CA LEU A 242 9.30 -1.05 19.90
C LEU A 242 7.79 -0.85 19.98
N LEU A 243 7.10 -1.30 18.92
CA LEU A 243 5.66 -1.15 18.77
C LEU A 243 4.91 -1.81 19.93
N GLN A 244 5.34 -3.00 20.34
CA GLN A 244 4.73 -3.75 21.43
C GLN A 244 4.82 -3.07 22.81
N LEU A 245 5.77 -2.13 23.00
CA LEU A 245 5.91 -1.44 24.28
C LEU A 245 4.74 -0.51 24.56
N PHE A 246 4.17 0.15 23.55
CA PHE A 246 3.10 1.13 23.74
C PHE A 246 1.85 0.51 24.37
N PRO A 247 1.18 -0.49 23.76
CA PRO A 247 0.02 -1.09 24.41
C PRO A 247 0.35 -1.79 25.72
N THR A 248 1.52 -2.47 25.80
CA THR A 248 1.93 -3.19 27.02
C THR A 248 2.11 -2.26 28.21
N LYS A 249 2.64 -1.05 27.98
CA LYS A 249 2.97 -0.09 29.04
C LYS A 249 1.83 0.83 29.39
N THR A 250 1.07 1.28 28.39
CA THR A 250 -0.05 2.20 28.58
C THR A 250 -1.32 1.48 29.01
N GLY A 251 -1.46 0.19 28.67
CA GLY A 251 -2.69 -0.58 28.88
C GLY A 251 -3.81 -0.22 27.90
N VAL A 252 -3.54 0.59 26.87
CA VAL A 252 -4.50 1.01 25.85
C VAL A 252 -4.04 0.62 24.44
N THR A 253 -4.99 0.15 23.65
CA THR A 253 -4.83 -0.27 22.24
C THR A 253 -5.76 0.54 21.36
N ASN A 254 -5.44 0.65 20.06
CA ASN A 254 -6.30 1.33 19.07
C ASN A 254 -6.56 2.80 19.40
N VAL A 255 -5.46 3.51 19.68
CA VAL A 255 -5.39 4.93 19.99
C VAL A 255 -5.34 5.73 18.68
N TYR A 256 -6.42 5.67 17.89
CA TYR A 256 -6.51 6.43 16.64
C TYR A 256 -7.96 6.71 16.24
N ARG A 257 -8.19 7.86 15.61
CA ARG A 257 -9.47 8.22 15.00
C ARG A 257 -9.58 7.62 13.60
N PRO A 258 -10.75 7.09 13.19
CA PRO A 258 -11.02 6.73 11.80
C PRO A 258 -10.83 7.92 10.85
N SER A 259 -10.42 7.65 9.60
CA SER A 259 -10.26 8.68 8.59
C SER A 259 -11.58 9.38 8.26
N GLN A 260 -11.48 10.66 7.95
CA GLN A 260 -12.57 11.55 7.66
C GLN A 260 -12.52 11.93 6.18
N GLY A 261 -13.68 12.14 5.55
CA GLY A 261 -13.75 12.53 4.14
C GLY A 261 -13.11 13.89 3.86
N LEU A 262 -12.49 14.04 2.69
CA LEU A 262 -11.92 15.32 2.26
C LEU A 262 -12.97 16.41 2.05
N LYS A 263 -14.23 16.05 1.73
CA LYS A 263 -15.35 17.00 1.54
C LYS A 263 -14.99 18.17 0.59
N GLY A 264 -14.31 17.84 -0.52
CA GLY A 264 -13.89 18.81 -1.54
C GLY A 264 -12.59 19.57 -1.23
N ARG A 265 -11.91 19.29 -0.10
CA ARG A 265 -10.57 19.84 0.17
C ARG A 265 -9.54 19.21 -0.75
N GLN A 266 -8.66 20.06 -1.29
CA GLN A 266 -7.46 19.63 -1.99
C GLN A 266 -6.32 19.40 -1.00
N VAL A 267 -5.64 18.25 -1.14
CA VAL A 267 -4.34 17.99 -0.52
C VAL A 267 -3.26 18.38 -1.53
N TYR A 268 -2.24 19.11 -1.06
CA TYR A 268 -1.11 19.54 -1.89
C TYR A 268 0.15 18.77 -1.51
N ALA A 269 1.03 18.52 -2.47
CA ALA A 269 2.33 17.92 -2.25
C ALA A 269 3.44 18.96 -2.42
N SER A 270 4.49 18.88 -1.62
CA SER A 270 5.72 19.65 -1.82
C SER A 270 6.39 19.30 -3.15
N PRO A 271 7.16 20.20 -3.78
CA PRO A 271 7.83 19.94 -5.07
C PRO A 271 8.79 18.75 -5.08
N ALA A 272 9.29 18.31 -3.93
CA ALA A 272 10.17 17.15 -3.83
C ALA A 272 9.43 15.80 -3.91
N VAL A 273 8.10 15.78 -3.68
CA VAL A 273 7.29 14.57 -3.83
C VAL A 273 7.13 14.29 -5.32
N GLN A 274 7.55 13.10 -5.73
CA GLN A 274 7.37 12.66 -7.11
C GLN A 274 5.93 12.19 -7.29
N LEU A 275 5.08 13.07 -7.79
CA LEU A 275 3.71 12.69 -8.11
C LEU A 275 3.66 11.80 -9.35
N PRO A 276 2.71 10.85 -9.42
CA PRO A 276 2.31 10.30 -10.71
C PRO A 276 1.88 11.45 -11.62
N PRO A 277 1.88 11.26 -12.95
CA PRO A 277 1.69 12.37 -13.86
C PRO A 277 0.33 13.02 -13.58
N SER A 278 0.34 14.32 -13.29
CA SER A 278 -0.80 15.03 -12.71
C SER A 278 -1.97 15.23 -13.66
N GLN A 279 -1.78 14.89 -14.93
CA GLN A 279 -2.78 14.98 -15.98
C GLN A 279 -3.48 13.62 -16.09
N HIS A 280 -4.82 13.67 -16.13
CA HIS A 280 -5.64 12.47 -16.29
C HIS A 280 -5.25 11.75 -17.58
N TRP A 281 -4.92 10.47 -17.45
CA TRP A 281 -4.56 9.60 -18.55
C TRP A 281 -5.55 8.45 -18.67
N CYS A 282 -5.61 7.83 -19.83
CA CYS A 282 -6.53 6.75 -20.16
C CYS A 282 -5.85 5.79 -21.15
N TYR A 283 -6.46 4.63 -21.38
CA TYR A 283 -6.00 3.70 -22.42
C TYR A 283 -6.63 4.01 -23.79
N ASP A 284 -7.87 4.51 -23.81
CA ASP A 284 -8.55 4.91 -25.05
C ASP A 284 -8.34 6.40 -25.33
N GLU A 285 -7.70 6.72 -26.45
CA GLU A 285 -7.44 8.10 -26.90
C GLU A 285 -8.72 8.92 -27.13
N HIS A 286 -9.90 8.29 -27.20
CA HIS A 286 -11.18 9.00 -27.29
C HIS A 286 -11.75 9.39 -25.91
N GLU A 287 -11.26 8.81 -24.82
CA GLU A 287 -11.74 9.06 -23.46
C GLU A 287 -11.03 10.24 -22.79
N CYS A 288 -9.80 10.56 -23.21
CA CYS A 288 -9.04 11.67 -22.65
C CYS A 288 -7.91 12.15 -23.57
N ASP A 289 -7.41 13.36 -23.29
CA ASP A 289 -6.33 14.00 -24.05
C ASP A 289 -4.98 13.25 -23.96
N TYR A 290 -4.79 12.39 -22.96
CA TYR A 290 -3.56 11.65 -22.71
C TYR A 290 -3.76 10.13 -22.77
N GLY A 291 -4.08 9.63 -23.97
CA GLY A 291 -3.99 8.20 -24.28
C GLY A 291 -2.54 7.72 -24.52
N PRO A 292 -2.31 6.42 -24.77
CA PRO A 292 -0.97 5.84 -24.84
C PRO A 292 -0.02 6.51 -25.84
N GLY A 293 -0.52 7.05 -26.97
CA GLY A 293 0.27 7.82 -27.92
C GLY A 293 0.80 9.15 -27.36
N HIS A 294 0.16 9.69 -26.32
CA HIS A 294 0.45 10.99 -25.69
C HIS A 294 1.00 10.89 -24.27
N TRP A 295 1.18 9.68 -23.73
CA TRP A 295 1.77 9.52 -22.39
C TRP A 295 3.20 10.06 -22.28
N GLY A 296 3.91 10.24 -23.39
CA GLY A 296 5.21 10.91 -23.43
C GLY A 296 5.14 12.41 -23.17
N ASP A 297 3.98 13.03 -23.42
CA ASP A 297 3.74 14.47 -23.24
C ASP A 297 3.36 14.82 -21.79
N LEU A 298 3.04 13.80 -20.99
CA LEU A 298 2.72 13.95 -19.58
C LEU A 298 3.92 14.52 -18.80
N THR A 299 3.66 15.54 -17.98
CA THR A 299 4.71 16.17 -17.17
C THR A 299 5.34 15.15 -16.21
N GLY A 300 6.68 15.01 -16.26
CA GLY A 300 7.43 14.08 -15.41
C GLY A 300 7.41 12.62 -15.89
N SER A 301 6.80 12.33 -17.04
CA SER A 301 6.71 10.98 -17.59
C SER A 301 7.99 10.56 -18.31
N PHE A 302 8.33 9.26 -18.21
CA PHE A 302 9.41 8.63 -18.97
C PHE A 302 8.89 7.85 -20.19
N CYS A 303 7.61 8.01 -20.58
CA CYS A 303 6.98 7.16 -21.60
C CYS A 303 7.53 7.34 -23.02
N ALA A 304 8.25 8.43 -23.30
CA ALA A 304 8.98 8.65 -24.55
C ALA A 304 10.39 8.00 -24.57
N GLY A 305 10.71 7.20 -23.57
CA GLY A 305 11.99 6.48 -23.47
C GLY A 305 12.22 5.46 -24.59
N THR A 306 13.43 4.90 -24.64
CA THR A 306 13.86 3.96 -25.69
C THR A 306 13.82 2.50 -25.26
N ARG A 307 13.66 2.22 -23.96
CA ARG A 307 13.56 0.88 -23.38
C ARG A 307 12.17 0.63 -22.80
N GLN A 308 11.14 1.05 -23.53
CA GLN A 308 9.75 0.95 -23.09
C GLN A 308 9.20 -0.47 -23.22
N SER A 309 8.17 -0.75 -22.42
CA SER A 309 7.39 -2.00 -22.38
C SER A 309 5.89 -1.70 -22.57
N PRO A 310 5.06 -2.66 -23.00
CA PRO A 310 5.39 -4.05 -23.33
C PRO A 310 6.08 -4.18 -24.69
N ILE A 311 6.54 -5.38 -25.06
CA ILE A 311 7.15 -5.66 -26.37
C ILE A 311 6.51 -6.88 -27.04
N LYS A 312 6.68 -6.97 -28.36
CA LYS A 312 6.51 -8.23 -29.09
C LYS A 312 7.76 -9.09 -28.92
N ILE A 313 7.59 -10.30 -28.40
CA ILE A 313 8.64 -11.31 -28.26
C ILE A 313 8.57 -12.26 -29.44
N SER A 314 9.66 -12.35 -30.21
CA SER A 314 9.85 -13.38 -31.22
C SER A 314 10.68 -14.52 -30.61
N SER A 315 10.09 -15.68 -30.40
CA SER A 315 10.76 -16.82 -29.74
C SER A 315 12.00 -17.28 -30.50
N ASN A 316 11.97 -17.20 -31.84
CA ASN A 316 13.10 -17.56 -32.71
C ASN A 316 14.28 -16.58 -32.63
N ASP A 317 14.04 -15.33 -32.23
CA ASP A 317 15.08 -14.30 -32.11
C ASP A 317 15.64 -14.23 -30.68
N ALA A 318 15.03 -14.96 -29.73
CA ALA A 318 15.46 -14.97 -28.35
C ALA A 318 16.77 -15.75 -28.19
N VAL A 319 17.74 -15.15 -27.50
CA VAL A 319 19.05 -15.72 -27.25
C VAL A 319 19.01 -16.56 -25.99
N VAL A 320 19.42 -17.83 -26.07
CA VAL A 320 19.54 -18.68 -24.88
C VAL A 320 20.63 -18.11 -23.97
N ASP A 321 20.27 -17.84 -22.71
CA ASP A 321 21.21 -17.43 -21.68
C ASP A 321 21.25 -18.49 -20.58
N ASN A 322 22.40 -19.14 -20.44
CA ASN A 322 22.61 -20.21 -19.47
C ASN A 322 22.70 -19.71 -18.02
N LEU A 323 22.72 -18.39 -17.79
CA LEU A 323 22.64 -17.79 -16.46
C LEU A 323 21.19 -17.61 -15.98
N LEU A 324 20.20 -17.83 -16.85
CA LEU A 324 18.78 -17.83 -16.49
C LEU A 324 18.41 -19.17 -15.86
N ASP A 325 18.64 -19.26 -14.55
CA ASP A 325 18.39 -20.43 -13.72
C ASP A 325 16.95 -20.50 -13.18
N ALA A 326 16.72 -21.39 -12.22
CA ALA A 326 15.42 -21.50 -11.56
C ALA A 326 15.17 -20.31 -10.63
N PHE A 327 13.91 -19.89 -10.55
CA PHE A 327 13.48 -18.92 -9.54
C PHE A 327 13.35 -19.56 -8.16
N HIS A 328 13.61 -18.75 -7.14
CA HIS A 328 13.28 -19.02 -5.75
C HIS A 328 12.13 -18.11 -5.34
N PHE A 329 10.94 -18.70 -5.18
CA PHE A 329 9.73 -18.04 -4.70
C PHE A 329 9.57 -18.31 -3.21
N LYS A 330 9.68 -17.26 -2.38
CA LYS A 330 9.48 -17.38 -0.94
C LYS A 330 8.08 -16.88 -0.58
N ASN A 331 7.33 -17.71 0.14
CA ASN A 331 5.98 -17.43 0.65
C ASN A 331 4.95 -17.12 -0.45
N PHE A 332 5.14 -17.61 -1.68
CA PHE A 332 4.12 -17.49 -2.73
C PHE A 332 2.85 -18.31 -2.42
N ASP A 333 2.97 -19.31 -1.56
CA ASP A 333 1.93 -20.16 -0.98
C ASP A 333 1.25 -19.55 0.26
N LEU A 334 1.75 -18.41 0.76
CA LEU A 334 1.21 -17.76 1.96
C LEU A 334 -0.15 -17.13 1.68
N LYS A 335 -1.21 -17.77 2.18
CA LYS A 335 -2.62 -17.40 1.96
C LYS A 335 -3.07 -16.08 2.61
N SER A 336 -2.26 -15.53 3.52
CA SER A 336 -2.53 -14.27 4.23
C SER A 336 -1.71 -13.08 3.71
N SER A 337 -1.03 -13.26 2.58
CA SER A 337 -0.10 -12.28 2.00
C SER A 337 -0.81 -11.15 1.26
N ILE A 338 -1.97 -11.40 0.65
CA ILE A 338 -2.78 -10.38 -0.02
C ILE A 338 -3.49 -9.55 1.06
N GLU A 339 -3.29 -8.23 1.04
CA GLU A 339 -3.87 -7.31 2.01
C GLU A 339 -5.23 -6.82 1.54
N TYR A 340 -5.31 -6.24 0.35
CA TYR A 340 -6.55 -5.72 -0.21
C TYR A 340 -6.57 -5.77 -1.73
N VAL A 341 -7.78 -5.73 -2.28
CA VAL A 341 -8.03 -5.60 -3.72
C VAL A 341 -8.64 -4.24 -3.97
N THR A 342 -8.18 -3.56 -5.01
CA THR A 342 -8.64 -2.23 -5.38
C THR A 342 -8.92 -2.11 -6.86
N ASN A 343 -9.99 -1.40 -7.20
CA ASN A 343 -10.23 -0.91 -8.54
C ASN A 343 -9.53 0.43 -8.69
N THR A 344 -8.46 0.48 -9.47
CA THR A 344 -7.68 1.71 -9.67
C THR A 344 -8.30 2.66 -10.69
N GLY A 345 -9.37 2.24 -11.39
CA GLY A 345 -9.88 2.90 -12.60
C GLY A 345 -9.11 2.53 -13.87
N HIS A 346 -7.95 1.87 -13.72
CA HIS A 346 -7.10 1.46 -14.83
C HIS A 346 -6.72 -0.01 -14.78
N THR A 347 -7.11 -0.75 -13.74
CA THR A 347 -6.91 -2.19 -13.55
C THR A 347 -7.50 -2.61 -12.20
N VAL A 348 -7.73 -3.91 -12.04
CA VAL A 348 -7.90 -4.57 -10.74
C VAL A 348 -6.52 -4.91 -10.19
N LYS A 349 -6.18 -4.32 -9.05
CA LYS A 349 -4.88 -4.48 -8.39
C LYS A 349 -5.06 -5.15 -7.03
N CYS A 350 -4.28 -6.20 -6.77
CA CYS A 350 -4.17 -6.87 -5.48
C CYS A 350 -2.86 -6.42 -4.82
N VAL A 351 -2.95 -5.77 -3.67
CA VAL A 351 -1.81 -5.26 -2.93
C VAL A 351 -1.40 -6.29 -1.87
N LEU A 352 -0.10 -6.55 -1.76
CA LEU A 352 0.45 -7.47 -0.77
C LEU A 352 0.94 -6.73 0.45
N LYS A 353 0.90 -7.41 1.60
CA LYS A 353 1.58 -6.98 2.81
C LYS A 353 3.08 -6.94 2.55
N GLU A 354 3.67 -5.77 2.78
CA GLU A 354 5.06 -5.51 2.45
C GLU A 354 6.01 -6.45 3.19
N GLY A 355 7.07 -6.89 2.49
CA GLY A 355 8.13 -7.72 3.06
C GLY A 355 7.80 -9.22 3.26
N LEU A 356 6.55 -9.67 3.07
CA LEU A 356 6.18 -11.07 3.31
C LEU A 356 6.59 -12.02 2.18
N VAL A 357 6.47 -11.58 0.93
CA VAL A 357 6.64 -12.42 -0.26
C VAL A 357 7.83 -11.93 -1.08
N GLU A 358 8.72 -12.84 -1.47
CA GLU A 358 9.99 -12.49 -2.11
C GLU A 358 10.27 -13.38 -3.33
N VAL A 359 10.98 -12.80 -4.31
CA VAL A 359 11.48 -13.48 -5.51
C VAL A 359 12.98 -13.26 -5.60
N SER A 360 13.72 -14.33 -5.91
CA SER A 360 15.14 -14.29 -6.26
C SER A 360 15.47 -15.41 -7.25
N GLY A 361 16.73 -15.51 -7.70
CA GLY A 361 17.09 -16.46 -8.76
C GLY A 361 16.50 -16.05 -10.10
N GLY A 362 16.42 -16.99 -11.05
CA GLY A 362 16.03 -16.70 -12.42
C GLY A 362 16.99 -15.72 -13.12
N GLY A 363 18.26 -15.66 -12.70
CA GLY A 363 19.22 -14.63 -13.11
C GLY A 363 18.91 -13.21 -12.58
N LEU A 364 17.98 -13.04 -11.63
CA LEU A 364 17.82 -11.77 -10.90
C LEU A 364 19.00 -11.62 -9.93
N GLY A 365 19.83 -10.59 -10.12
CA GLY A 365 21.03 -10.36 -9.29
C GLY A 365 20.77 -9.92 -7.84
N HIS A 366 19.50 -9.82 -7.43
CA HIS A 366 19.08 -9.34 -6.11
C HIS A 366 17.84 -10.09 -5.63
N VAL A 367 17.51 -9.95 -4.34
CA VAL A 367 16.21 -10.34 -3.80
C VAL A 367 15.22 -9.20 -4.00
N TYR A 368 14.02 -9.53 -4.47
CA TYR A 368 12.94 -8.59 -4.71
C TYR A 368 11.75 -8.92 -3.81
N SER A 369 11.18 -7.91 -3.17
CA SER A 369 9.94 -8.02 -2.40
C SER A 369 8.75 -7.75 -3.32
N VAL A 370 7.72 -8.61 -3.27
CA VAL A 370 6.50 -8.45 -4.06
C VAL A 370 5.64 -7.34 -3.46
N LEU A 371 5.23 -6.38 -4.28
CA LEU A 371 4.39 -5.25 -3.85
C LEU A 371 2.91 -5.48 -4.16
N GLN A 372 2.64 -5.94 -5.38
CA GLN A 372 1.28 -6.08 -5.90
C GLN A 372 1.28 -6.99 -7.13
N PHE A 373 0.10 -7.49 -7.47
CA PHE A 373 -0.17 -7.97 -8.82
C PHE A 373 -1.46 -7.37 -9.39
N HIS A 374 -1.53 -7.24 -10.71
CA HIS A 374 -2.66 -6.65 -11.40
C HIS A 374 -2.89 -7.31 -12.76
N TYR A 375 -4.02 -6.96 -13.39
CA TYR A 375 -4.51 -7.64 -14.58
C TYR A 375 -4.70 -6.68 -15.76
N HIS A 376 -4.44 -7.19 -16.94
CA HIS A 376 -4.71 -6.57 -18.23
C HIS A 376 -5.71 -7.42 -18.99
N TRP A 377 -6.67 -6.76 -19.64
CA TRP A 377 -7.75 -7.41 -20.38
C TRP A 377 -8.25 -6.51 -21.51
N ALA A 378 -8.96 -7.09 -22.47
CA ALA A 378 -9.54 -6.35 -23.60
C ALA A 378 -11.01 -5.97 -23.32
N ASP A 379 -11.91 -6.18 -24.26
CA ASP A 379 -13.34 -5.99 -24.07
C ASP A 379 -14.02 -7.29 -23.59
N ASN A 380 -15.36 -7.24 -23.51
CA ASN A 380 -16.17 -8.36 -23.04
C ASN A 380 -16.59 -9.36 -24.14
N THR A 381 -15.96 -9.31 -25.32
CA THR A 381 -16.23 -10.26 -26.40
C THR A 381 -15.46 -11.57 -26.18
N SER A 382 -15.94 -12.65 -26.78
CA SER A 382 -15.37 -14.00 -26.59
C SER A 382 -14.02 -14.23 -27.28
N ASP A 383 -13.70 -13.38 -28.25
CA ASP A 383 -12.45 -13.39 -29.02
C ASP A 383 -11.47 -12.30 -28.57
N SER A 384 -11.81 -11.53 -27.53
CA SER A 384 -11.03 -10.40 -27.06
C SER A 384 -9.62 -10.80 -26.63
N GLN A 385 -8.62 -10.01 -27.03
CA GLN A 385 -7.21 -10.24 -26.75
C GLN A 385 -6.63 -9.03 -26.02
N GLY A 386 -6.28 -9.18 -24.74
CA GLY A 386 -5.94 -8.09 -23.84
C GLY A 386 -4.60 -8.20 -23.11
N SER A 387 -3.78 -9.21 -23.39
CA SER A 387 -2.41 -9.25 -22.88
C SER A 387 -1.62 -8.06 -23.41
N GLU A 388 -0.73 -7.49 -22.61
CA GLU A 388 0.16 -6.41 -23.02
C GLU A 388 1.24 -6.93 -23.98
N HIS A 389 1.91 -8.01 -23.57
CA HIS A 389 2.94 -8.68 -24.36
C HIS A 389 2.31 -9.54 -25.47
N LEU A 390 3.08 -9.70 -26.55
CA LEU A 390 2.80 -10.66 -27.61
C LEU A 390 3.94 -11.67 -27.67
N ILE A 391 3.63 -12.95 -27.87
CA ILE A 391 4.61 -13.99 -28.16
C ILE A 391 4.34 -14.50 -29.58
N ASP A 392 5.32 -14.42 -30.46
CA ASP A 392 5.23 -14.82 -31.88
C ASP A 392 4.03 -14.19 -32.60
N SER A 393 3.74 -12.92 -32.27
CA SER A 393 2.58 -12.16 -32.75
C SER A 393 1.22 -12.61 -32.21
N LYS A 394 1.16 -13.62 -31.34
CA LYS A 394 -0.04 -13.99 -30.60
C LYS A 394 -0.20 -13.05 -29.39
N ARG A 395 -1.33 -12.36 -29.33
CA ARG A 395 -1.86 -11.74 -28.12
C ARG A 395 -2.74 -12.77 -27.40
N TYR A 396 -2.86 -12.67 -26.09
CA TYR A 396 -3.65 -13.56 -25.24
C TYR A 396 -4.82 -12.78 -24.63
N PRO A 397 -5.90 -13.44 -24.19
CA PRO A 397 -7.07 -12.74 -23.65
C PRO A 397 -6.79 -11.83 -22.45
N MET A 398 -5.92 -12.26 -21.54
CA MET A 398 -5.52 -11.49 -20.36
C MET A 398 -4.04 -11.69 -20.04
N GLU A 399 -3.48 -10.79 -19.24
CA GLU A 399 -2.13 -10.92 -18.68
C GLU A 399 -2.12 -10.45 -17.23
N MET A 400 -1.41 -11.19 -16.37
CA MET A 400 -1.16 -10.81 -14.99
C MET A 400 0.28 -10.34 -14.84
N HIS A 401 0.48 -9.22 -14.16
CA HIS A 401 1.80 -8.71 -13.79
C HIS A 401 1.98 -8.77 -12.28
N ILE A 402 3.00 -9.49 -11.82
CA ILE A 402 3.47 -9.43 -10.43
C ILE A 402 4.62 -8.44 -10.36
N VAL A 403 4.41 -7.31 -9.68
CA VAL A 403 5.38 -6.22 -9.58
C VAL A 403 6.17 -6.35 -8.28
N THR A 404 7.48 -6.39 -8.42
CA THR A 404 8.42 -6.56 -7.30
C THR A 404 9.45 -5.44 -7.30
N LYS A 405 9.93 -5.09 -6.11
CA LYS A 405 10.94 -4.07 -5.87
C LYS A 405 12.16 -4.71 -5.22
N ARG A 406 13.36 -4.32 -5.63
CA ARG A 406 14.60 -4.69 -4.93
C ARG A 406 14.46 -4.45 -3.44
N LYS A 407 14.71 -5.49 -2.65
CA LYS A 407 14.49 -5.49 -1.19
C LYS A 407 15.35 -4.43 -0.48
N ASP A 408 16.53 -4.13 -1.01
CA ASP A 408 17.50 -3.19 -0.45
C ASP A 408 17.21 -1.71 -0.79
N LEU A 409 16.18 -1.42 -1.60
CA LEU A 409 15.84 -0.08 -2.05
C LEU A 409 14.49 0.37 -1.48
N THR A 410 14.29 1.68 -1.28
CA THR A 410 12.95 2.27 -1.21
C THR A 410 12.29 2.21 -2.59
N LEU A 411 10.96 2.34 -2.64
CA LEU A 411 10.25 2.37 -3.94
C LEU A 411 10.78 3.51 -4.82
N ASP A 412 11.05 4.64 -4.20
CA ASP A 412 11.64 5.83 -4.81
C ASP A 412 13.03 5.58 -5.40
N GLU A 413 13.90 4.89 -4.68
CA GLU A 413 15.22 4.49 -5.18
C GLU A 413 15.07 3.47 -6.32
N ALA A 414 14.12 2.54 -6.20
CA ALA A 414 13.89 1.48 -7.16
C ALA A 414 13.41 2.00 -8.51
N VAL A 415 12.42 2.91 -8.57
CA VAL A 415 11.92 3.46 -9.83
C VAL A 415 12.95 4.32 -10.59
N ARG A 416 14.07 4.69 -9.95
CA ARG A 416 15.19 5.43 -10.55
C ARG A 416 16.39 4.53 -10.87
N THR A 417 16.32 3.26 -10.53
CA THR A 417 17.42 2.29 -10.70
C THR A 417 17.09 1.32 -11.83
N ASN A 418 17.98 1.13 -12.80
CA ASN A 418 17.74 0.30 -14.00
C ASN A 418 17.25 -1.14 -13.71
N ASN A 419 17.60 -1.71 -12.56
CA ASN A 419 17.14 -3.02 -12.10
C ASN A 419 16.40 -2.93 -10.75
N GLY A 420 15.90 -1.74 -10.41
CA GLY A 420 15.21 -1.48 -9.14
C GLY A 420 13.92 -2.27 -9.01
N LEU A 421 13.28 -2.59 -10.12
CA LEU A 421 12.08 -3.41 -10.19
C LEU A 421 12.33 -4.68 -11.00
N ALA A 422 11.64 -5.75 -10.63
CA ALA A 422 11.47 -6.92 -11.48
C ALA A 422 9.98 -7.21 -11.63
N VAL A 423 9.52 -7.45 -12.84
CA VAL A 423 8.11 -7.75 -13.11
C VAL A 423 7.99 -9.10 -13.77
N LEU A 424 7.11 -9.93 -13.20
CA LEU A 424 6.79 -11.27 -13.68
C LEU A 424 5.47 -11.21 -14.44
N GLY A 425 5.52 -11.40 -15.76
CA GLY A 425 4.37 -11.45 -16.65
C GLY A 425 3.90 -12.87 -16.91
N PHE A 426 2.62 -13.14 -16.62
CA PHE A 426 1.94 -14.40 -16.88
C PHE A 426 0.77 -14.18 -17.84
N LEU A 427 0.84 -14.79 -19.02
CA LEU A 427 -0.25 -14.76 -19.98
C LEU A 427 -1.37 -15.69 -19.49
N ILE A 428 -2.62 -15.28 -19.69
CA ILE A 428 -3.81 -16.03 -19.26
C ILE A 428 -4.63 -16.39 -20.49
N GLU A 429 -5.03 -17.66 -20.60
CA GLU A 429 -5.92 -18.13 -21.66
C GLU A 429 -7.08 -18.97 -21.13
N ALA A 430 -8.14 -19.06 -21.93
CA ALA A 430 -9.35 -19.79 -21.56
C ALA A 430 -9.07 -21.30 -21.38
N SER A 431 -9.62 -21.89 -20.33
CA SER A 431 -9.60 -23.35 -20.13
C SER A 431 -10.71 -24.03 -20.95
N GLY A 432 -10.34 -24.85 -21.94
CA GLY A 432 -11.25 -25.69 -22.74
C GLY A 432 -11.76 -25.06 -24.05
N GLU A 433 -12.10 -25.88 -25.06
CA GLU A 433 -12.71 -25.41 -26.32
C GLU A 433 -14.13 -24.89 -26.08
N MET A 434 -14.47 -23.75 -26.70
CA MET A 434 -15.84 -23.23 -26.76
C MET A 434 -16.75 -24.26 -27.45
N LYS A 435 -17.40 -25.13 -26.67
CA LYS A 435 -18.58 -25.84 -27.17
C LYS A 435 -19.69 -24.82 -27.31
N SER A 436 -20.02 -24.50 -28.55
CA SER A 436 -21.23 -23.75 -28.87
C SER A 436 -22.44 -24.50 -28.31
N SER A 437 -23.06 -24.00 -27.26
CA SER A 437 -24.43 -24.38 -26.93
C SER A 437 -25.18 -23.17 -26.42
N SER A 438 -26.15 -22.78 -27.25
CA SER A 438 -27.32 -21.94 -27.01
C SER A 438 -27.69 -21.67 -25.56
N ALA A 439 -28.01 -20.40 -25.31
CA ALA A 439 -28.58 -19.85 -24.11
C ALA A 439 -29.73 -20.67 -23.50
N SER A 440 -29.69 -20.83 -22.17
CA SER A 440 -30.90 -20.84 -21.36
C SER A 440 -30.60 -20.22 -20.00
N SER A 441 -31.34 -19.17 -19.67
CA SER A 441 -31.36 -18.47 -18.40
C SER A 441 -31.88 -19.35 -17.27
N ALA A 442 -31.14 -19.47 -16.18
CA ALA A 442 -31.70 -19.71 -14.86
C ALA A 442 -30.79 -19.05 -13.81
N ALA A 443 -31.36 -18.10 -13.08
CA ALA A 443 -30.78 -17.54 -11.88
C ALA A 443 -30.80 -18.60 -10.78
N GLU A 444 -29.66 -18.85 -10.13
CA GLU A 444 -29.62 -19.57 -8.86
C GLU A 444 -28.95 -18.72 -7.78
N THR A 445 -29.71 -18.58 -6.70
CA THR A 445 -29.46 -17.78 -5.51
C THR A 445 -28.38 -18.43 -4.64
N SER A 446 -27.48 -17.59 -4.15
CA SER A 446 -26.47 -17.85 -3.12
C SER A 446 -26.97 -18.79 -2.01
N SER A 447 -26.23 -19.87 -1.77
CA SER A 447 -26.23 -20.60 -0.50
C SER A 447 -24.78 -20.79 -0.04
N GLN A 448 -24.50 -20.20 1.13
CA GLN A 448 -23.27 -20.37 1.89
C GLN A 448 -22.97 -21.86 2.09
N THR A 449 -21.90 -22.35 1.47
CA THR A 449 -21.32 -23.65 1.79
C THR A 449 -20.14 -23.43 2.73
N VAL A 450 -20.36 -23.73 4.00
CA VAL A 450 -19.29 -23.92 4.99
C VAL A 450 -18.50 -25.16 4.55
N LEU A 451 -17.22 -24.97 4.19
CA LEU A 451 -16.31 -26.05 3.80
C LEU A 451 -16.12 -27.01 4.99
N LYS A 452 -16.60 -28.24 4.84
CA LYS A 452 -16.16 -29.37 5.67
C LYS A 452 -14.77 -29.78 5.22
N ALA A 453 -13.87 -29.98 6.17
CA ALA A 453 -12.51 -30.48 5.96
C ALA A 453 -12.55 -31.88 5.31
N GLY A 454 -12.22 -31.92 4.02
CA GLY A 454 -11.98 -33.12 3.22
C GLY A 454 -10.81 -32.86 2.27
N THR A 455 -9.88 -33.80 2.22
CA THR A 455 -8.49 -33.72 1.71
C THR A 455 -8.33 -33.65 0.18
N SER A 456 -8.88 -32.64 -0.49
CA SER A 456 -8.47 -32.29 -1.87
C SER A 456 -8.24 -30.79 -1.99
N ALA A 457 -7.09 -30.40 -2.56
CA ALA A 457 -6.84 -28.99 -2.87
C ALA A 457 -7.97 -28.45 -3.78
N PRO A 458 -8.46 -27.22 -3.55
CA PRO A 458 -9.47 -26.61 -4.40
C PRO A 458 -8.98 -26.54 -5.84
N SER A 459 -9.90 -26.75 -6.79
CA SER A 459 -9.61 -26.62 -8.21
C SER A 459 -9.23 -25.18 -8.57
N ASN A 460 -8.44 -24.99 -9.63
CA ASN A 460 -8.07 -23.66 -10.11
C ASN A 460 -9.31 -22.77 -10.36
N THR A 461 -10.40 -23.35 -10.87
CA THR A 461 -11.70 -22.67 -11.01
C THR A 461 -12.24 -22.11 -9.70
N GLU A 462 -12.16 -22.86 -8.59
CA GLU A 462 -12.64 -22.40 -7.29
C GLU A 462 -11.80 -21.25 -6.74
N ILE A 463 -10.48 -21.29 -6.95
CA ILE A 463 -9.59 -20.20 -6.55
C ILE A 463 -9.94 -18.90 -7.30
N TRP A 464 -10.12 -18.96 -8.62
CA TRP A 464 -10.49 -17.78 -9.40
C TRP A 464 -11.89 -17.27 -9.09
N LYS A 465 -12.83 -18.15 -8.68
CA LYS A 465 -14.14 -17.74 -8.14
C LYS A 465 -14.01 -16.94 -6.84
N LEU A 466 -13.09 -17.34 -5.94
CA LEU A 466 -12.85 -16.61 -4.70
C LEU A 466 -12.31 -15.20 -4.98
N LEU A 467 -11.35 -15.06 -5.90
CA LEU A 467 -10.82 -13.76 -6.30
C LEU A 467 -11.91 -12.89 -6.96
N THR A 468 -12.61 -13.44 -7.94
CA THR A 468 -13.59 -12.67 -8.73
C THR A 468 -14.81 -12.23 -7.91
N ASN A 469 -15.13 -12.89 -6.81
CA ASN A 469 -16.18 -12.44 -5.88
C ASN A 469 -15.93 -11.04 -5.30
N TYR A 470 -14.65 -10.66 -5.11
CA TYR A 470 -14.28 -9.34 -4.61
C TYR A 470 -14.57 -8.22 -5.62
N LEU A 471 -14.63 -8.50 -6.93
CA LEU A 471 -14.91 -7.49 -7.95
C LEU A 471 -16.22 -6.75 -7.70
N SER A 472 -17.23 -7.46 -7.17
CA SER A 472 -18.54 -6.88 -6.84
C SER A 472 -18.49 -5.84 -5.71
N HIS A 473 -17.43 -5.84 -4.89
CA HIS A 473 -17.21 -4.91 -3.77
C HIS A 473 -16.36 -3.70 -4.16
N ILE A 474 -15.76 -3.71 -5.37
CA ILE A 474 -14.89 -2.63 -5.87
C ILE A 474 -15.36 -2.08 -7.22
N LYS A 475 -16.68 -1.97 -7.41
CA LYS A 475 -17.26 -1.52 -8.69
C LYS A 475 -16.82 -0.10 -9.04
N ASP A 476 -16.81 0.79 -8.06
CA ASP A 476 -16.46 2.20 -8.28
C ASP A 476 -14.94 2.39 -8.27
N THR A 477 -14.43 3.24 -9.16
CA THR A 477 -13.01 3.60 -9.20
C THR A 477 -12.52 4.16 -7.86
N GLY A 478 -11.33 3.74 -7.43
CA GLY A 478 -10.70 4.14 -6.17
C GLY A 478 -11.16 3.31 -4.96
N THR A 479 -12.18 2.48 -5.10
CA THR A 479 -12.65 1.63 -3.99
C THR A 479 -11.68 0.48 -3.73
N SER A 480 -11.56 0.13 -2.46
CA SER A 480 -10.70 -0.94 -1.97
C SER A 480 -11.45 -1.79 -0.95
N VAL A 481 -11.16 -3.09 -0.94
CA VAL A 481 -11.73 -4.05 0.01
C VAL A 481 -10.63 -4.95 0.55
N GLN A 482 -10.64 -5.14 1.87
CA GLN A 482 -9.70 -6.06 2.53
C GLN A 482 -9.90 -7.49 2.02
N PHE A 483 -8.81 -8.17 1.71
CA PHE A 483 -8.85 -9.52 1.17
C PHE A 483 -8.78 -10.52 2.33
N THR A 484 -9.88 -11.23 2.56
CA THR A 484 -10.03 -12.13 3.73
C THR A 484 -10.06 -13.61 3.34
N SER A 485 -10.04 -13.90 2.04
CA SER A 485 -10.04 -15.27 1.52
C SER A 485 -8.66 -15.90 1.65
N ALA A 486 -8.62 -17.18 1.96
CA ALA A 486 -7.39 -17.96 2.05
C ALA A 486 -6.87 -18.36 0.65
N VAL A 487 -6.46 -17.38 -0.15
CA VAL A 487 -5.90 -17.54 -1.50
C VAL A 487 -4.47 -16.99 -1.52
N SER A 488 -3.54 -17.77 -2.05
CA SER A 488 -2.15 -17.38 -2.27
C SER A 488 -1.86 -17.05 -3.74
N ILE A 489 -0.66 -16.53 -4.04
CA ILE A 489 -0.24 -16.32 -5.43
C ILE A 489 -0.08 -17.68 -6.13
N ASP A 490 0.47 -18.68 -5.45
CA ASP A 490 0.61 -20.03 -6.01
C ASP A 490 -0.74 -20.65 -6.38
N ASP A 491 -1.76 -20.45 -5.55
CA ASP A 491 -3.12 -20.91 -5.86
C ASP A 491 -3.65 -20.29 -7.17
N LEU A 492 -3.36 -19.01 -7.43
CA LEU A 492 -3.80 -18.30 -8.65
C LEU A 492 -3.01 -18.69 -9.90
N LEU A 493 -1.71 -18.96 -9.73
CA LEU A 493 -0.83 -19.40 -10.81
C LEU A 493 -1.08 -20.87 -11.21
N GLY A 494 -1.49 -21.71 -10.26
CA GLY A 494 -1.63 -23.15 -10.47
C GLY A 494 -0.32 -23.81 -10.91
N ASP A 495 -0.44 -24.82 -11.77
CA ASP A 495 0.69 -25.67 -12.23
C ASP A 495 1.46 -25.08 -13.43
N VAL A 496 1.52 -23.75 -13.56
CA VAL A 496 2.31 -23.10 -14.62
C VAL A 496 3.80 -23.42 -14.44
N ASP A 497 4.47 -23.83 -15.52
CA ASP A 497 5.92 -23.97 -15.57
C ASP A 497 6.60 -22.61 -15.40
N ARG A 498 7.38 -22.48 -14.33
CA ARG A 498 8.16 -21.30 -13.98
C ARG A 498 9.65 -21.43 -14.27
N GLY A 499 10.08 -22.52 -14.92
CA GLY A 499 11.43 -22.71 -15.43
C GLY A 499 11.62 -22.17 -16.85
N SER A 500 10.54 -22.07 -17.63
CA SER A 500 10.58 -21.64 -19.03
C SER A 500 10.07 -20.21 -19.23
N TYR A 501 10.97 -19.28 -19.54
CA TYR A 501 10.64 -17.86 -19.64
C TYR A 501 11.53 -17.07 -20.62
N PHE A 502 11.10 -15.85 -20.93
CA PHE A 502 11.87 -14.81 -21.61
C PHE A 502 12.30 -13.73 -20.62
N ARG A 503 13.43 -13.06 -20.90
CA ARG A 503 14.02 -12.01 -20.07
C ARG A 503 14.42 -10.82 -20.92
N TYR A 504 14.06 -9.60 -20.49
CA TYR A 504 14.55 -8.37 -21.10
C TYR A 504 14.49 -7.19 -20.12
N ASN A 505 15.24 -6.13 -20.40
CA ASN A 505 15.16 -4.88 -19.64
C ASN A 505 14.16 -3.92 -20.30
N GLY A 506 13.25 -3.37 -19.51
CA GLY A 506 12.13 -2.58 -20.00
C GLY A 506 11.68 -1.50 -19.01
N SER A 507 10.40 -1.14 -19.12
CA SER A 507 9.78 -0.11 -18.29
C SER A 507 8.54 -0.61 -17.58
N LEU A 508 8.00 0.22 -16.68
CA LEU A 508 6.59 0.15 -16.31
C LEU A 508 5.71 0.40 -17.55
N THR A 509 4.52 -0.19 -17.59
CA THR A 509 3.59 -0.15 -18.72
C THR A 509 2.44 0.84 -18.54
N THR A 510 2.45 1.61 -17.46
CA THR A 510 1.53 2.72 -17.19
C THR A 510 2.29 4.04 -16.98
N PRO A 511 1.60 5.19 -17.06
CA PRO A 511 2.21 6.51 -16.93
C PRO A 511 3.10 6.67 -15.69
N ASN A 512 4.20 7.38 -15.89
CA ASN A 512 5.53 7.26 -15.25
C ASN A 512 6.50 6.48 -16.12
N CYS A 513 6.18 5.26 -16.58
CA CYS A 513 6.97 4.53 -17.58
C CYS A 513 8.49 4.41 -17.29
N ASN A 514 8.87 4.39 -16.01
CA ASN A 514 10.27 4.30 -15.59
C ASN A 514 10.95 3.08 -16.22
N GLU A 515 12.10 3.29 -16.88
CA GLU A 515 12.93 2.23 -17.47
C GLU A 515 13.81 1.53 -16.40
N ALA A 516 13.13 1.03 -15.36
CA ALA A 516 13.71 0.47 -14.14
C ALA A 516 13.42 -1.02 -13.98
N VAL A 517 12.80 -1.65 -14.99
CA VAL A 517 12.18 -2.98 -14.87
C VAL A 517 13.01 -4.05 -15.56
N VAL A 518 13.34 -5.10 -14.82
CA VAL A 518 13.77 -6.39 -15.37
C VAL A 518 12.54 -7.27 -15.57
N TRP A 519 12.14 -7.45 -16.83
CA TRP A 519 10.96 -8.24 -17.19
C TRP A 519 11.29 -9.72 -17.29
N THR A 520 10.39 -10.55 -16.75
CA THR A 520 10.35 -12.00 -16.97
C THR A 520 8.97 -12.37 -17.49
N VAL A 521 8.88 -12.91 -18.71
CA VAL A 521 7.60 -13.32 -19.31
C VAL A 521 7.58 -14.85 -19.42
N PHE A 522 6.69 -15.50 -18.68
CA PHE A 522 6.61 -16.97 -18.66
C PHE A 522 5.94 -17.51 -19.91
N LYS A 523 6.46 -18.63 -20.44
CA LYS A 523 5.99 -19.20 -21.72
C LYS A 523 4.68 -19.97 -21.57
N GLN A 524 4.49 -20.66 -20.44
CA GLN A 524 3.26 -21.37 -20.15
C GLN A 524 2.21 -20.40 -19.59
N THR A 525 1.01 -20.49 -20.13
CA THR A 525 -0.13 -19.66 -19.72
C THR A 525 -0.85 -20.22 -18.49
N ILE A 526 -1.41 -19.32 -17.68
CA ILE A 526 -2.44 -19.68 -16.70
C ILE A 526 -3.74 -20.01 -17.44
N LYS A 527 -4.43 -21.07 -17.02
CA LYS A 527 -5.72 -21.50 -17.58
C LYS A 527 -6.85 -21.02 -16.69
N VAL A 528 -7.77 -20.22 -17.21
CA VAL A 528 -8.92 -19.69 -16.45
C VAL A 528 -10.21 -19.91 -17.23
N GLU A 529 -11.32 -20.18 -16.55
CA GLU A 529 -12.61 -20.29 -17.26
C GLU A 529 -12.99 -18.94 -17.88
N HIS A 530 -13.46 -18.97 -19.13
CA HIS A 530 -13.78 -17.77 -19.89
C HIS A 530 -14.80 -16.85 -19.17
N ASN A 531 -15.84 -17.43 -18.54
CA ASN A 531 -16.83 -16.68 -17.77
C ASN A 531 -16.22 -15.88 -16.60
N LEU A 532 -15.19 -16.39 -15.93
CA LEU A 532 -14.50 -15.70 -14.83
C LEU A 532 -13.65 -14.55 -15.34
N MET A 533 -12.98 -14.74 -16.48
CA MET A 533 -12.23 -13.68 -17.16
C MET A 533 -13.14 -12.52 -17.55
N GLN A 534 -14.33 -12.83 -18.06
CA GLN A 534 -15.34 -11.85 -18.46
C GLN A 534 -15.91 -11.03 -17.28
N LEU A 535 -15.74 -11.46 -16.02
CA LEU A 535 -16.17 -10.66 -14.87
C LEU A 535 -15.36 -9.37 -14.73
N PHE A 536 -14.12 -9.31 -15.21
CA PHE A 536 -13.28 -8.11 -15.13
C PHE A 536 -13.88 -6.95 -15.94
N PRO A 537 -13.99 -7.02 -17.28
CA PRO A 537 -14.57 -5.93 -18.06
C PRO A 537 -16.03 -5.65 -17.70
N ASN A 538 -16.83 -6.69 -17.39
CA ASN A 538 -18.25 -6.50 -17.11
C ASN A 538 -18.53 -5.86 -15.74
N THR A 539 -17.71 -6.12 -14.72
CA THR A 539 -17.92 -5.55 -13.39
C THR A 539 -17.28 -4.18 -13.25
N MET A 540 -16.11 -3.98 -13.85
CA MET A 540 -15.36 -2.73 -13.76
C MET A 540 -15.90 -1.64 -14.69
N GLY A 541 -16.56 -2.02 -15.79
CA GLY A 541 -17.17 -1.06 -16.71
C GLY A 541 -16.18 -0.34 -17.63
N TYR A 542 -14.92 -0.77 -17.67
CA TYR A 542 -13.90 -0.29 -18.61
C TYR A 542 -13.18 -1.45 -19.32
N HIS A 543 -12.67 -1.16 -20.51
CA HIS A 543 -12.17 -2.13 -21.49
C HIS A 543 -10.79 -1.73 -22.01
N ASN A 544 -10.12 -2.64 -22.72
CA ASN A 544 -8.84 -2.39 -23.39
C ASN A 544 -7.76 -1.87 -22.45
N VAL A 545 -7.62 -2.55 -21.32
CA VAL A 545 -6.69 -2.26 -20.24
C VAL A 545 -5.31 -2.79 -20.58
N TYR A 546 -4.70 -2.26 -21.63
CA TYR A 546 -3.34 -2.61 -22.05
C TYR A 546 -2.71 -1.50 -22.89
N ARG A 547 -1.41 -1.30 -22.72
CA ARG A 547 -0.60 -0.41 -23.54
C ARG A 547 -0.26 -1.09 -24.87
N PRO A 548 -0.22 -0.35 -25.99
CA PRO A 548 0.34 -0.86 -27.24
C PRO A 548 1.80 -1.31 -27.10
N VAL A 549 2.21 -2.31 -27.90
CA VAL A 549 3.60 -2.78 -27.91
C VAL A 549 4.57 -1.69 -28.35
N GLN A 550 5.72 -1.67 -27.68
CA GLN A 550 6.79 -0.72 -27.88
C GLN A 550 7.90 -1.34 -28.74
N THR A 551 8.70 -0.49 -29.37
CA THR A 551 9.80 -0.94 -30.23
C THR A 551 10.93 -1.56 -29.42
N LEU A 552 11.57 -2.61 -29.94
CA LEU A 552 12.64 -3.31 -29.23
C LEU A 552 13.92 -2.46 -29.12
N GLN A 553 14.15 -1.53 -30.05
CA GLN A 553 15.26 -0.54 -30.02
C GLN A 553 16.64 -1.19 -29.81
N GLY A 554 16.86 -2.35 -30.44
CA GLY A 554 18.13 -3.08 -30.36
C GLY A 554 18.38 -3.83 -29.05
N ARG A 555 17.43 -3.84 -28.10
CA ARG A 555 17.51 -4.70 -26.91
C ARG A 555 17.50 -6.17 -27.30
N THR A 556 18.30 -6.97 -26.61
CA THR A 556 18.26 -8.44 -26.75
C THR A 556 17.20 -9.01 -25.83
N ILE A 557 16.42 -9.96 -26.34
CA ILE A 557 15.54 -10.81 -25.55
C ILE A 557 16.30 -12.09 -25.26
N TYR A 558 16.40 -12.45 -24.00
CA TYR A 558 16.99 -13.72 -23.57
C TYR A 558 15.90 -14.74 -23.28
N THR A 559 16.24 -16.02 -23.32
CA THR A 559 15.35 -17.10 -22.89
C THR A 559 16.09 -18.10 -22.02
N SER A 560 15.41 -18.62 -20.99
CA SER A 560 15.97 -19.71 -20.19
C SER A 560 16.23 -20.92 -21.10
N ALA A 561 17.30 -21.65 -20.79
CA ALA A 561 17.52 -22.95 -21.41
C ALA A 561 16.29 -23.81 -21.11
N ALA A 562 15.67 -24.39 -22.13
CA ALA A 562 14.64 -25.39 -21.90
C ALA A 562 15.26 -26.45 -21.01
N ASP A 563 14.67 -26.72 -19.84
CA ASP A 563 15.06 -27.86 -19.04
C ASP A 563 14.97 -29.07 -19.97
N ALA A 564 16.13 -29.62 -20.33
CA ALA A 564 16.24 -30.97 -20.82
C ALA A 564 15.90 -31.88 -19.64
N SER A 565 14.64 -31.81 -19.19
CA SER A 565 14.04 -32.79 -18.33
C SER A 565 14.12 -34.08 -19.13
N PHE A 566 15.09 -34.90 -18.77
CA PHE A 566 15.16 -36.29 -19.18
C PHE A 566 13.82 -36.91 -18.77
N HIS A 567 12.89 -37.01 -19.71
CA HIS A 567 11.91 -38.07 -19.64
C HIS A 567 12.72 -39.36 -19.57
N PRO A 568 12.53 -40.23 -18.55
CA PRO A 568 13.00 -41.59 -18.64
C PRO A 568 12.16 -42.22 -19.75
N THR A 569 12.61 -42.06 -20.98
CA THR A 569 12.10 -42.83 -22.10
C THR A 569 12.42 -44.27 -21.75
N LEU A 570 11.34 -45.02 -21.57
CA LEU A 570 11.24 -46.45 -21.44
C LEU A 570 12.30 -47.17 -22.28
N LEU A 571 13.51 -47.36 -21.75
CA LEU A 571 14.53 -48.24 -22.32
C LEU A 571 14.27 -49.66 -21.79
N VAL A 572 13.06 -50.15 -22.03
CA VAL A 572 12.73 -51.57 -21.92
C VAL A 572 12.56 -52.07 -23.34
N LEU A 573 13.47 -52.98 -23.73
CA LEU A 573 13.60 -53.75 -24.98
C LEU A 573 14.86 -53.39 -25.76
N LEU A 574 15.96 -54.07 -25.40
CA LEU A 574 16.87 -54.78 -26.31
C LEU A 574 18.06 -55.37 -25.52
N LEU A 575 17.78 -56.25 -24.55
CA LEU A 575 18.82 -57.11 -23.94
C LEU A 575 18.22 -58.49 -23.62
N THR A 576 17.69 -59.16 -24.64
CA THR A 576 17.38 -60.60 -24.59
C THR A 576 17.85 -61.27 -25.87
N CYS A 577 19.16 -61.34 -26.10
CA CYS A 577 19.79 -62.33 -26.98
C CYS A 577 21.32 -62.41 -26.76
N ALA A 578 21.74 -62.71 -25.55
CA ALA A 578 23.04 -63.34 -25.29
C ALA A 578 23.03 -63.81 -23.84
N PHE A 579 22.82 -65.10 -23.63
CA PHE A 579 23.30 -65.93 -22.51
C PHE A 579 22.48 -67.23 -22.49
N VAL A 580 22.66 -68.04 -23.54
CA VAL A 580 22.42 -69.48 -23.41
C VAL A 580 23.54 -70.02 -22.52
N ARG A 581 23.16 -70.22 -21.25
CA ARG A 581 23.66 -71.18 -20.27
C ARG A 581 24.92 -71.97 -20.69
N CYS A 582 26.03 -71.65 -20.02
CA CYS A 582 27.03 -72.65 -19.68
C CYS A 582 27.12 -72.69 -18.15
N GLN A 583 26.75 -73.84 -17.57
CA GLN A 583 27.17 -74.42 -16.28
C GLN A 583 26.00 -75.18 -15.64
N THR A 584 26.03 -76.51 -15.82
CA THR A 584 25.56 -77.44 -14.79
C THR A 584 26.76 -78.29 -14.37
N ASN A 585 26.88 -78.41 -13.06
CA ASN A 585 27.99 -78.97 -12.30
C ASN A 585 28.38 -80.41 -12.65
N ALA A 586 29.65 -80.67 -12.37
CA ALA A 586 30.27 -81.98 -12.25
C ALA A 586 29.63 -82.84 -11.14
N HIS A 587 29.51 -84.15 -11.40
CA HIS A 587 29.77 -85.22 -10.44
C HIS A 587 30.13 -86.54 -11.16
N GLY A 588 31.32 -87.05 -10.78
CA GLY A 588 31.88 -88.41 -10.83
C GLY A 588 31.26 -89.53 -11.68
N ASN A 589 32.08 -90.14 -12.54
CA ASN A 589 32.84 -91.36 -12.20
C ASN A 589 34.06 -91.52 -13.12
#